data_AF-N1UZZ4-F1
#
_entry.id   AF-N1UZZ4-F1
#
_cell.length_a   1.000
_cell.length_b   1.000
_cell.length_c   1.000
_cell.angle_alpha   90.00
_cell.angle_beta   90.00
_cell.angle_gamma   90.00
#
_symmetry.space_group_name_H-M   'P 1'
#
loop_
_entity.id
_entity.type
_entity.pdbx_description
1 polymer ?
#
loop_
_entity_poly.entity_id
_entity_poly.type
_entity_poly.pdbx_seq_one_letter_code
_entity_poly.pdbx_strand_id
1 'polypeptide(L)' 'MSLTFEHVTLGQRVLFGTGKAPENLAAEVERFGAQKVMVIASEFEAAIAREVSAGIDVALDYD' A
#
# COMPACT_ATOMS: atom_id res chain seq x y z
N MET A 1 -7.56 -35.24 25.36
CA MET A 1 -6.90 -33.93 25.19
C MET A 1 -7.83 -33.06 24.37
N SER A 2 -8.40 -32.01 24.95
CA SER A 2 -9.26 -31.07 24.22
C SER A 2 -8.49 -29.79 23.92
N LEU A 3 -8.47 -29.40 22.65
CA LEU A 3 -7.85 -28.15 22.20
C LEU A 3 -8.78 -26.98 22.58
N THR A 4 -8.25 -25.99 23.31
CA THR A 4 -8.97 -24.77 23.70
C THR A 4 -8.13 -23.55 23.29
N PHE A 5 -8.69 -22.64 22.49
CA PHE A 5 -8.01 -21.40 22.06
C PHE A 5 -8.98 -20.24 21.83
N GLU A 6 -8.46 -19.02 21.91
CA GLU A 6 -9.10 -17.76 21.53
C GLU A 6 -8.31 -17.12 20.38
N HIS A 7 -9.01 -16.68 19.34
CA HIS A 7 -8.39 -16.10 18.16
C HIS A 7 -9.08 -14.79 17.81
N VAL A 8 -8.28 -13.73 17.68
CA VAL A 8 -8.74 -12.40 17.28
C VAL A 8 -8.15 -12.05 15.93
N THR A 9 -9.01 -11.92 14.92
CA THR A 9 -8.62 -11.43 13.59
C THR A 9 -8.68 -9.91 13.56
N LEU A 10 -7.60 -9.26 13.13
CA LEU A 10 -7.58 -7.81 12.92
C LEU A 10 -8.26 -7.42 11.61
N GLY A 11 -8.87 -6.23 11.59
CA GLY A 11 -9.43 -5.66 10.37
C GLY A 11 -8.32 -5.28 9.39
N GLN A 12 -8.35 -5.84 8.18
CA GLN A 12 -7.43 -5.51 7.10
C GLN A 12 -8.19 -5.44 5.78
N ARG A 13 -7.73 -4.57 4.88
CA ARG A 13 -8.16 -4.53 3.49
C ARG A 13 -6.99 -4.96 2.60
N VAL A 14 -7.24 -5.92 1.71
CA VAL A 14 -6.25 -6.46 0.78
C VAL A 14 -6.79 -6.28 -0.63
N LEU A 15 -6.05 -5.56 -1.46
CA LEU A 15 -6.30 -5.46 -2.90
C LEU A 15 -5.32 -6.38 -3.62
N PHE A 16 -5.83 -7.24 -4.50
CA PHE A 16 -5.04 -8.28 -5.16
C PHE A 16 -5.30 -8.30 -6.66
N GLY A 17 -4.24 -8.37 -7.45
CA GLY A 17 -4.32 -8.44 -8.91
C GLY A 17 -2.98 -8.15 -9.57
N THR A 18 -2.59 -8.99 -10.53
CA THR A 18 -1.34 -8.81 -11.28
C THR A 18 -1.40 -7.51 -12.10
N GLY A 19 -0.38 -6.67 -11.97
CA GLY A 19 -0.30 -5.39 -12.68
C GLY A 19 -1.27 -4.32 -12.17
N LYS A 20 -1.93 -4.53 -11.03
CA LYS A 20 -2.92 -3.59 -10.46
C LYS A 20 -2.39 -2.69 -9.35
N ALA A 21 -1.08 -2.73 -9.08
CA ALA A 21 -0.50 -1.96 -7.99
C ALA A 21 -0.75 -0.45 -8.13
N PRO A 22 -0.55 0.20 -9.30
CA PRO A 22 -0.80 1.63 -9.43
C PRO A 22 -2.27 2.01 -9.23
N GLU A 23 -3.20 1.26 -9.84
CA GLU A 23 -4.64 1.57 -9.72
C GLU A 23 -5.16 1.31 -8.31
N ASN A 24 -4.69 0.24 -7.66
CA ASN A 24 -5.05 -0.07 -6.29
C ASN A 24 -4.52 1.00 -5.32
N LEU A 25 -3.29 1.48 -5.52
CA LEU A 25 -2.73 2.54 -4.69
C LEU A 25 -3.52 3.84 -4.85
N ALA A 26 -3.82 4.25 -6.09
CA ALA A 26 -4.60 5.46 -6.35
C ALA A 26 -6.00 5.40 -5.71
N ALA A 27 -6.69 4.27 -5.84
CA ALA A 27 -8.01 4.07 -5.23
C ALA A 27 -7.96 4.16 -3.69
N GLU A 28 -6.90 3.67 -3.04
CA GLU A 28 -6.78 3.78 -1.59
C GLU A 28 -6.39 5.20 -1.15
N VAL A 29 -5.53 5.90 -1.88
CA VAL A 29 -5.22 7.33 -1.63
C VAL A 29 -6.50 8.18 -1.71
N GLU A 30 -7.32 7.96 -2.74
CA GLU A 30 -8.62 8.62 -2.89
C GLU A 30 -9.58 8.26 -1.76
N ARG A 31 -9.70 6.97 -1.43
CA ARG A 31 -10.54 6.48 -0.33
C ARG A 31 -10.19 7.10 1.03
N PHE A 32 -8.90 7.32 1.29
CA PHE A 32 -8.44 7.99 2.51
C PHE A 32 -8.49 9.52 2.42
N GLY A 33 -8.70 10.10 1.23
CA GLY A 33 -8.62 11.54 1.00
C GLY A 33 -7.23 12.10 1.31
N ALA A 34 -6.17 11.30 1.11
CA ALA A 34 -4.81 11.68 1.46
C ALA A 34 -4.27 12.73 0.49
N GLN A 35 -3.68 13.81 1.02
CA GLN A 35 -3.18 14.95 0.22
C GLN A 35 -1.66 15.08 0.21
N LYS A 36 -0.96 14.39 1.10
CA LYS A 36 0.50 14.44 1.24
C LYS A 36 1.03 13.04 1.49
N VAL A 37 1.17 12.28 0.42
CA VAL A 37 1.64 10.89 0.50
C VAL A 37 3.16 10.87 0.59
N MET A 38 3.69 10.06 1.50
CA MET A 38 5.11 9.75 1.60
C MET A 38 5.33 8.34 1.06
N VAL A 39 6.21 8.21 0.06
CA VAL A 39 6.64 6.92 -0.48
C VAL A 39 7.95 6.53 0.20
N ILE A 40 8.03 5.30 0.68
CA ILE A 40 9.22 4.73 1.31
C ILE A 40 9.64 3.54 0.46
N ALA A 41 10.83 3.60 -0.13
CA ALA A 41 11.40 2.53 -0.92
C ALA A 41 12.92 2.63 -0.91
N SER A 42 13.63 1.51 -0.83
CA SER A 42 15.09 1.53 -0.92
C SER A 42 15.57 2.09 -2.26
N GLU A 43 16.80 2.61 -2.32
CA GLU A 43 17.40 3.16 -3.55
C GLU A 43 17.27 2.20 -4.75
N PHE A 44 17.47 0.89 -4.53
CA PHE A 44 17.40 -0.15 -5.57
C PHE A 44 15.98 -0.39 -6.11
N GLU A 45 14.95 -0.02 -5.34
CA GLU A 45 13.54 -0.20 -5.68
C GLU A 45 12.88 1.10 -6.16
N ALA A 46 13.62 2.22 -6.19
CA ALA A 46 13.10 3.53 -6.57
C ALA A 46 12.40 3.53 -7.94
N ALA A 47 12.86 2.71 -8.89
CA ALA A 47 12.23 2.56 -10.20
C ALA A 47 10.82 1.95 -10.09
N ILE A 48 10.68 0.89 -9.30
CA ILE A 48 9.39 0.20 -9.06
C ILE A 48 8.48 1.12 -8.25
N ALA A 49 9.01 1.80 -7.24
CA ALA A 49 8.25 2.73 -6.41
C ALA A 49 7.62 3.84 -7.26
N ARG A 50 8.38 4.44 -8.19
CA ARG A 50 7.89 5.44 -9.14
C ARG A 50 6.81 4.89 -10.07
N GLU A 51 6.96 3.66 -10.55
CA GLU A 51 5.94 3.02 -11.40
C GLU A 51 4.63 2.82 -10.63
N VAL A 52 4.72 2.33 -9.39
CA VAL A 52 3.56 2.09 -8.53
C VAL A 52 2.89 3.38 -8.09
N SER A 53 3.65 4.44 -7.79
CA SER A 53 3.13 5.73 -7.32
C SER A 53 2.78 6.72 -8.44
N ALA A 54 2.95 6.35 -9.71
CA ALA A 54 2.76 7.26 -10.86
C ALA A 54 1.35 7.89 -10.95
N GLY A 55 0.33 7.28 -10.33
CA GLY A 55 -1.06 7.74 -10.34
C GLY A 55 -1.46 8.64 -9.16
N ILE A 56 -0.52 9.02 -8.29
CA ILE A 56 -0.82 9.79 -7.07
C ILE A 56 0.15 10.95 -6.86
N ASP A 57 -0.27 11.95 -6.08
CA ASP A 57 0.59 13.07 -5.68
C ASP A 57 1.49 12.65 -4.50
N VAL A 58 2.77 12.43 -4.80
CA VAL A 58 3.79 12.14 -3.80
C VAL A 58 4.40 13.44 -3.28
N ALA A 59 4.33 13.65 -1.96
CA ALA A 59 4.88 14.81 -1.27
C ALA A 59 6.33 14.59 -0.81
N LEU A 60 6.74 13.34 -0.60
CA LEU A 60 8.08 12.96 -0.19
C LEU A 60 8.41 11.54 -0.67
N ASP A 61 9.54 11.39 -1.35
CA ASP A 61 10.19 10.10 -1.59
C ASP A 61 11.33 9.93 -0.56
N TYR A 62 11.33 8.81 0.16
CA TYR A 62 12.32 8.49 1.18
C TYR A 62 13.03 7.16 0.86
N ASP A 63 14.36 7.20 0.86
CA ASP A 63 15.28 6.13 0.44
C ASP A 63 15.96 5.35 1.59
#